data_AF-A0A946DD10-F1
#
_entry.id   AF-A0A946DD10-F1
#
_cell.length_a   1.000
_cell.length_b   1.000
_cell.length_c   1.000
_cell.angle_alpha   90.00
_cell.angle_beta   90.00
_cell.angle_gamma   90.00
#
_symmetry.space_group_name_H-M   'P 1'
#
loop_
_entity.id
_entity.type
_entity.pdbx_description
1 polymer ?
#
loop_
_entity_poly.entity_id
_entity_poly.type
_entity_poly.pdbx_seq_one_letter_code
_entity_poly.pdbx_strand_id
1 'polypeptide(L)'
;DYVLKEMDLPASHCVAFEDSINGFKSSTAANLSTVITYNGYTENDDFTGAMLVLDQYGEPDDPSQVLEKITGEPFLTVESIIKLSHEVL
;
A
#
# COMPACT_ATOMS: atom_id res chain seq x y z
N ASP A 1 -12.85 -6.34 -10.25
CA ASP A 1 -12.43 -7.48 -9.39
C ASP A 1 -12.13 -8.78 -10.19
N TYR A 2 -11.73 -8.70 -11.47
CA TYR A 2 -11.52 -9.91 -12.30
C TYR A 2 -10.45 -10.85 -11.73
N VAL A 3 -9.26 -10.32 -11.40
CA VAL A 3 -8.15 -11.11 -10.84
C VAL A 3 -8.53 -11.85 -9.55
N LEU A 4 -9.23 -11.18 -8.65
CA LEU A 4 -9.70 -11.79 -7.40
C LEU A 4 -10.65 -12.97 -7.64
N LYS A 5 -11.51 -12.87 -8.66
CA LYS A 5 -12.40 -13.97 -9.06
C LYS A 5 -11.65 -15.15 -9.64
N GLU A 6 -10.65 -14.90 -10.50
CA GLU A 6 -9.82 -15.97 -11.07
C GLU A 6 -8.93 -16.66 -10.01
N MET A 7 -8.52 -15.92 -8.98
CA MET A 7 -7.73 -16.45 -7.86
C MET A 7 -8.57 -17.10 -6.75
N ASP A 8 -9.91 -16.98 -6.81
CA ASP A 8 -10.83 -17.40 -5.75
C ASP A 8 -10.47 -16.83 -4.36
N LEU A 9 -10.13 -15.53 -4.32
CA LEU A 9 -9.76 -14.82 -3.10
C LEU A 9 -10.70 -13.65 -2.82
N PRO A 10 -11.14 -13.45 -1.56
CA PRO A 10 -11.84 -12.23 -1.18
C PRO A 10 -10.85 -11.05 -1.14
N ALA A 11 -11.33 -9.85 -1.47
CA ALA A 11 -10.52 -8.64 -1.42
C ALA A 11 -9.92 -8.36 -0.03
N SER A 12 -10.63 -8.73 1.04
CA SER A 12 -10.17 -8.59 2.43
C SER A 12 -8.95 -9.44 2.78
N HIS A 13 -8.58 -10.42 1.95
CA HIS A 13 -7.35 -11.21 2.12
C HIS A 13 -6.20 -10.71 1.25
N CYS A 14 -6.40 -9.61 0.51
CA CYS A 14 -5.48 -9.13 -0.49
C CYS A 14 -5.09 -7.68 -0.22
N VAL A 15 -3.85 -7.34 -0.53
CA VAL A 15 -3.33 -5.97 -0.50
C VAL A 15 -2.77 -5.66 -1.88
N ALA A 16 -3.11 -4.51 -2.42
CA ALA A 16 -2.53 -3.98 -3.65
C ALA A 16 -1.32 -3.10 -3.34
N PHE A 17 -0.30 -3.17 -4.20
CA PHE A 17 0.84 -2.26 -4.19
C PHE A 17 0.79 -1.46 -5.48
N GLU A 18 0.74 -0.14 -5.38
CA GLU A 18 0.55 0.76 -6.52
C GLU A 18 1.48 1.97 -6.42
N ASP A 19 1.77 2.59 -7.55
CA ASP A 19 2.60 3.80 -7.64
C ASP A 19 1.89 4.97 -8.34
N SER A 20 0.66 4.75 -8.80
CA SER A 20 -0.09 5.68 -9.63
C SER A 20 -1.54 5.85 -9.20
N ILE A 21 -2.11 7.02 -9.48
CA ILE A 21 -3.51 7.33 -9.17
C ILE A 21 -4.50 6.40 -9.89
N ASN A 22 -4.17 5.91 -11.08
CA ASN A 22 -5.04 4.99 -11.83
C ASN A 22 -5.05 3.60 -11.20
N GLY A 23 -3.87 3.12 -10.77
CA GLY A 23 -3.73 1.90 -9.98
C GLY A 23 -4.54 1.98 -8.70
N PHE A 24 -4.35 3.05 -7.92
CA PHE A 24 -5.08 3.28 -6.66
C PHE A 24 -6.61 3.32 -6.84
N LYS A 25 -7.10 3.99 -7.89
CA LYS A 25 -8.54 4.01 -8.22
C LYS A 25 -9.05 2.62 -8.58
N SER A 26 -8.28 1.85 -9.33
CA SER A 26 -8.61 0.48 -9.74
C SER A 26 -8.67 -0.46 -8.53
N SER A 27 -7.67 -0.44 -7.66
CA SER A 27 -7.61 -1.28 -6.46
C SER A 27 -8.72 -0.92 -5.46
N THR A 28 -8.97 0.38 -5.26
CA THR A 28 -10.06 0.87 -4.41
C THR A 28 -11.43 0.44 -4.94
N ALA A 29 -11.66 0.54 -6.26
CA ALA A 29 -12.90 0.04 -6.89
C ALA A 29 -13.06 -1.49 -6.77
N ALA A 30 -11.97 -2.22 -6.53
CA ALA A 30 -11.98 -3.65 -6.23
C ALA A 30 -12.07 -3.97 -4.71
N ASN A 31 -12.23 -2.94 -3.86
CA ASN A 31 -12.25 -3.03 -2.39
C ASN A 31 -10.94 -3.57 -1.77
N LEU A 32 -9.80 -3.32 -2.41
CA LEU A 32 -8.49 -3.72 -1.90
C LEU A 32 -7.90 -2.62 -1.00
N SER A 33 -7.39 -3.02 0.16
CA SER A 33 -6.43 -2.20 0.90
C SER A 33 -5.20 -1.98 0.02
N THR A 34 -4.73 -0.74 -0.08
CA THR A 34 -3.68 -0.37 -1.03
C THR A 34 -2.52 0.34 -0.34
N VAL A 35 -1.31 -0.15 -0.58
CA VAL A 35 -0.05 0.53 -0.24
C VAL A 35 0.42 1.29 -1.48
N ILE A 36 0.72 2.57 -1.31
CA ILE A 36 1.24 3.44 -2.36
C ILE A 36 2.74 3.65 -2.17
N THR A 37 3.50 3.54 -3.25
CA THR A 37 4.86 4.11 -3.36
C THR A 37 4.88 5.15 -4.45
N TYR A 38 4.85 6.43 -4.08
CA TYR A 38 4.85 7.50 -5.07
C TYR A 38 6.25 7.69 -5.68
N ASN A 39 6.30 8.29 -6.85
CA ASN A 39 7.54 8.69 -7.51
C ASN A 39 7.44 10.17 -7.94
N GLY A 40 8.47 10.70 -8.61
CA GLY A 40 8.50 12.10 -9.02
C GLY A 40 7.36 12.53 -9.97
N TYR A 41 6.63 11.59 -10.58
CA TYR A 41 5.45 11.90 -11.39
C TYR A 41 4.15 11.92 -10.58
N THR A 42 4.10 11.23 -9.44
CA THR A 42 2.87 10.96 -8.66
C THR A 42 2.92 11.51 -7.24
N GLU A 43 4.01 12.18 -6.85
CA GLU A 43 4.21 12.76 -5.50
C GLU A 43 3.10 13.75 -5.08
N ASN A 44 2.43 14.38 -6.05
CA ASN A 44 1.39 15.37 -5.81
C ASN A 44 -0.03 14.84 -6.07
N ASP A 45 -0.17 13.55 -6.37
CA ASP A 45 -1.48 12.91 -6.53
C ASP A 45 -2.18 12.71 -5.18
N ASP A 46 -3.51 12.72 -5.19
CA ASP A 46 -4.32 12.49 -3.99
C ASP A 46 -4.58 10.99 -3.78
N PHE A 47 -3.90 10.43 -2.78
CA PHE A 47 -4.07 9.04 -2.33
C PHE A 47 -4.86 8.93 -1.03
N THR A 48 -5.72 9.92 -0.71
CA THR A 48 -6.58 9.88 0.48
C THR A 48 -7.39 8.57 0.50
N GLY A 49 -7.27 7.83 1.61
CA GLY A 49 -7.92 6.53 1.79
C GLY A 49 -7.04 5.33 1.48
N ALA A 50 -5.81 5.52 0.97
CA ALA A 50 -4.82 4.46 0.93
C ALA A 50 -4.47 3.98 2.35
N MET A 51 -4.15 2.70 2.50
CA MET A 51 -3.74 2.12 3.77
C MET A 51 -2.40 2.72 4.24
N LEU A 52 -1.49 2.95 3.29
CA LEU A 52 -0.17 3.52 3.53
C LEU A 52 0.33 4.21 2.26
N VAL A 53 0.99 5.35 2.41
CA VAL A 53 1.62 6.08 1.31
C VAL A 53 3.07 6.33 1.67
N LEU A 54 4.00 5.79 0.88
CA LEU A 54 5.42 5.74 1.15
C LEU A 54 6.23 6.40 0.03
N ASP A 55 7.40 6.90 0.40
CA ASP A 55 8.47 7.30 -0.51
C ASP A 55 9.19 6.10 -1.12
N GLN A 56 9.45 5.07 -0.31
CA GLN A 56 10.04 3.80 -0.69
C GLN A 56 9.67 2.71 0.32
N TYR A 57 9.99 1.45 0.05
CA TYR A 57 9.81 0.37 1.03
C TYR A 57 10.91 0.33 2.09
N GLY A 58 12.05 0.95 1.83
CA GLY A 58 13.21 0.93 2.72
C GLY A 58 14.02 -0.37 2.61
N GLU A 59 15.30 -0.26 2.92
CA GLU A 59 16.28 -1.33 3.03
C GLU A 59 17.14 -1.11 4.29
N PRO A 60 17.86 -2.12 4.80
CA PRO A 60 18.71 -1.96 5.99
C PRO A 60 19.72 -0.80 5.92
N ASP A 61 20.24 -0.52 4.72
CA ASP A 61 21.22 0.56 4.49
C ASP A 61 20.59 1.83 3.87
N ASP A 62 19.30 1.80 3.53
CA ASP A 62 18.56 2.91 2.91
C ASP A 62 17.10 2.94 3.40
N PRO A 63 16.84 3.46 4.60
CA PRO A 63 15.52 3.38 5.23
C PRO A 63 14.47 4.27 4.56
N SER A 64 13.20 3.85 4.64
CA SER A 64 12.07 4.73 4.30
C SER A 64 11.85 5.74 5.41
N GLN A 65 11.97 7.02 5.07
CA GLN A 65 11.78 8.11 6.03
C GLN A 65 10.31 8.26 6.42
N VAL A 66 9.40 7.95 5.48
CA VAL A 66 7.96 8.01 5.72
C VAL A 66 7.52 6.83 6.59
N LEU A 67 7.99 5.61 6.29
CA LEU A 67 7.63 4.43 7.07
C LEU A 67 8.12 4.53 8.50
N GLU A 68 9.37 4.96 8.72
CA GLU A 68 9.93 5.11 10.05
C GLU A 68 9.12 6.12 10.88
N LYS A 69 8.65 7.21 10.24
CA LYS A 69 7.81 8.21 10.90
C LYS A 69 6.42 7.66 11.29
N ILE A 70 5.84 6.77 10.49
CA ILE A 70 4.47 6.25 10.71
C ILE A 70 4.48 5.05 11.66
N THR A 71 5.46 4.15 11.51
CA THR A 71 5.48 2.83 12.16
C THR A 71 6.65 2.64 13.13
N GLY A 72 7.71 3.45 13.01
CA GLY A 72 8.98 3.23 13.69
C GLY A 72 9.88 2.18 13.02
N GLU A 73 9.46 1.60 11.89
CA GLU A 73 10.24 0.61 11.16
C GLU A 73 11.01 1.24 9.99
N PRO A 74 12.29 0.86 9.78
CA PRO A 74 13.10 1.43 8.70
C PRO A 74 12.75 0.86 7.32
N PHE A 75 12.13 -0.33 7.26
CA PHE A 75 11.73 -0.98 6.02
C PHE A 75 10.44 -1.78 6.20
N LEU A 76 9.68 -1.95 5.12
CA LEU A 76 8.35 -2.55 5.15
C LEU A 76 8.45 -4.07 5.33
N THR A 77 7.77 -4.59 6.34
CA THR A 77 7.71 -6.03 6.63
C THR A 77 6.33 -6.61 6.33
N VAL A 78 6.26 -7.93 6.11
CA VAL A 78 4.99 -8.64 5.94
C VAL A 78 4.15 -8.52 7.21
N GLU A 79 4.78 -8.61 8.38
CA GLU A 79 4.14 -8.44 9.69
C GLU A 79 3.47 -7.07 9.80
N SER A 80 4.13 -6.00 9.37
CA SER A 80 3.57 -4.65 9.38
C SER A 80 2.40 -4.49 8.41
N ILE A 81 2.47 -5.07 7.22
CA ILE A 81 1.34 -5.10 6.28
C ILE A 81 0.13 -5.80 6.89
N ILE A 82 0.33 -6.97 7.50
CA ILE A 82 -0.74 -7.74 8.14
C ILE A 82 -1.36 -6.91 9.28
N LYS A 83 -0.53 -6.32 10.15
CA LYS A 83 -1.00 -5.49 11.27
C LYS A 83 -1.84 -4.31 10.78
N LEU A 84 -1.33 -3.54 9.82
CA LEU A 84 -2.04 -2.37 9.27
C LEU A 84 -3.33 -2.77 8.55
N SER A 85 -3.33 -3.90 7.84
CA SER A 85 -4.54 -4.38 7.15
C SER A 85 -5.68 -4.76 8.11
N HIS A 86 -5.37 -5.13 9.35
CA HIS A 86 -6.35 -5.45 10.39
C HIS A 86 -6.78 -4.24 11.23
N GLU A 87 -5.95 -3.20 11.32
CA GLU A 87 -6.29 -1.94 12.03
C GLU A 87 -7.23 -1.03 11.21
N VAL A 88 -7.34 -1.26 9.90
CA VAL A 88 -8.14 -0.47 8.96
C VAL A 88 -9.52 -1.10 8.66
N LEU A 89 -9.89 -2.18 9.35
CA LEU A 89 -11.24 -2.79 9.33
C LEU A 89 -12.07 -2.37 10.56
#